data_AF-A0A376DSC9-F1
#
_entry.id   AF-A0A376DSC9-F1
#
_cell.length_a   1.000
_cell.length_b   1.000
_cell.length_c   1.000
_cell.angle_alpha   90.00
_cell.angle_beta   90.00
_cell.angle_gamma   90.00
#
_symmetry.space_group_name_H-M   'P 1'
#
loop_
_entity.id
_entity.type
_entity.pdbx_description
1 polymer ?
#
loop_
_entity_poly.entity_id
_entity_poly.type
_entity_poly.pdbx_seq_one_letter_code
_entity_poly.pdbx_strand_id
1 'polypeptide(L)'
;MLNQRADDLSFNLAKLIAASADKEASVYIEVTSDEPKIEYLGTEGSGSLKNTFLNGNYFKIKYFEQPWIVKAREEQELGVSEATHCKKIIDEYHAVNRQNKPTACANTDNSSWCASFVGWCLTNSRFSAQLDPGAYSYGHEKTRYRAGFKKNPTDKKGLAKEEFDEPIWGKLISGNQPLLGSICVLLNGHHVSMAVGKSNDGKTIYYLGGNQGNKVCVGTFGQRTSTIYPTEYTKKDADDELPIYYTKNEKLSN
;
A
#
# COMPACT_ATOMS: atom_id res chain seq x y z
N MET A 1 7.25 -3.01 14.91
CA MET A 1 7.32 -1.65 14.34
C MET A 1 5.89 -1.29 14.04
N LEU A 2 5.38 -0.21 14.61
CA LEU A 2 3.99 -0.07 15.04
C LEU A 2 3.57 1.32 14.50
N ASN A 3 2.80 1.50 13.43
CA ASN A 3 1.59 0.79 12.98
C ASN A 3 0.69 0.42 14.16
N GLN A 4 0.41 1.39 15.02
CA GLN A 4 -0.48 1.18 16.15
C GLN A 4 -1.91 1.49 15.71
N ARG A 5 -2.65 0.40 15.53
CA ARG A 5 -4.11 0.34 15.55
C ARG A 5 -4.64 1.06 16.80
N ALA A 6 -5.92 1.45 16.82
CA ALA A 6 -6.51 2.03 18.02
C ALA A 6 -6.59 1.06 19.22
N ASP A 7 -6.15 -0.19 19.08
CA ASP A 7 -6.01 -1.17 20.19
C ASP A 7 -4.75 -0.93 21.05
N ASP A 8 -3.72 -0.29 20.50
CA ASP A 8 -2.43 -0.10 21.14
C ASP A 8 -2.37 1.17 22.00
N LEU A 9 -3.19 2.18 21.68
CA LEU A 9 -3.38 3.36 22.52
C LEU A 9 -3.98 2.93 23.86
N SER A 10 -4.94 2.01 23.83
CA SER A 10 -5.55 1.40 25.03
C SER A 10 -4.54 0.62 25.89
N PHE A 11 -3.58 -0.10 25.29
CA PHE A 11 -2.66 -0.96 26.06
C PHE A 11 -1.48 -0.19 26.68
N ASN A 12 -0.93 0.79 25.96
CA ASN A 12 0.12 1.65 26.48
C ASN A 12 -0.43 2.67 27.49
N LEU A 13 -1.66 3.15 27.28
CA LEU A 13 -2.36 3.98 28.26
C LEU A 13 -2.71 3.18 29.51
N ALA A 14 -3.16 1.92 29.39
CA ALA A 14 -3.39 1.04 30.53
C ALA A 14 -2.10 0.79 31.35
N LYS A 15 -0.94 0.67 30.70
CA LYS A 15 0.36 0.60 31.40
C LYS A 15 0.75 1.90 32.09
N LEU A 16 0.46 3.06 31.49
CA LEU A 16 0.70 4.38 32.07
C LEU A 16 -0.21 4.65 33.29
N ILE A 17 -1.47 4.25 33.22
CA ILE A 17 -2.44 4.32 34.33
C ILE A 17 -2.04 3.35 35.46
N ALA A 18 -1.61 2.12 35.12
CA ALA A 18 -1.15 1.15 36.12
C ALA A 18 0.14 1.56 36.84
N ALA A 19 0.95 2.44 36.26
CA ALA A 19 2.20 2.92 36.83
C ALA A 19 2.04 4.16 37.74
N SER A 20 0.86 4.79 37.78
CA SER A 20 0.61 6.03 38.55
C SER A 20 -0.86 6.07 38.98
N ALA A 21 -1.15 5.54 40.18
CA ALA A 21 -2.50 5.39 40.72
C ALA A 21 -3.25 6.71 40.98
N ASP A 22 -2.57 7.84 40.79
CA ASP A 22 -3.03 9.21 41.03
C ASP A 22 -3.33 10.00 39.74
N LYS A 23 -3.17 9.38 38.56
CA LYS A 23 -3.37 10.06 37.26
C LYS A 23 -4.60 9.56 36.54
N GLU A 24 -5.46 10.50 36.14
CA GLU A 24 -6.57 10.26 35.22
C GLU A 24 -6.14 10.53 33.77
N ALA A 25 -6.62 9.71 32.83
CA ALA A 25 -6.46 9.96 31.41
C ALA A 25 -7.81 9.87 30.70
N SER A 26 -8.10 10.85 29.85
CA SER A 26 -9.26 10.84 28.97
C SER A 26 -8.86 10.31 27.60
N VAL A 27 -9.58 9.32 27.09
CA VAL A 27 -9.43 8.84 25.70
C VAL A 27 -10.58 9.38 24.89
N TYR A 28 -10.27 10.12 23.83
CA TYR A 28 -11.24 10.56 22.85
C TYR A 28 -11.24 9.59 21.68
N ILE A 29 -12.39 8.97 21.39
CA ILE A 29 -12.60 8.13 20.22
C ILE A 29 -13.69 8.81 19.40
N GLU A 30 -13.33 9.34 18.23
CA GLU A 30 -14.30 9.87 17.28
C GLU A 30 -14.71 8.76 16.31
N VAL A 31 -16.03 8.53 16.21
CA VAL A 31 -16.62 7.52 15.33
C VAL A 31 -17.56 8.23 14.37
N THR A 32 -17.20 8.29 13.09
CA THR A 32 -18.08 8.80 12.02
C THR A 32 -18.74 7.63 11.29
N SER A 33 -20.07 7.65 11.22
CA SER A 33 -20.91 6.68 10.52
C SER A 33 -21.87 7.40 9.58
N ASP A 34 -22.07 6.85 8.38
CA ASP A 34 -22.96 7.40 7.36
C ASP A 34 -24.44 7.00 7.58
N GLU A 35 -24.73 6.19 8.61
CA GLU A 35 -26.09 5.76 8.97
C GLU A 35 -26.64 6.58 10.15
N PRO A 36 -27.90 7.07 10.08
CA PRO A 36 -28.46 8.00 11.07
C PRO A 36 -28.78 7.37 12.44
N LYS A 37 -28.68 6.05 12.63
CA LYS A 37 -28.95 5.40 13.92
C LYS A 37 -28.16 4.10 14.10
N ILE A 38 -27.09 4.13 14.88
CA ILE A 38 -26.64 2.96 15.64
C ILE A 38 -26.29 3.39 17.07
N GLU A 39 -26.88 2.68 18.03
CA GLU A 39 -26.68 2.80 19.48
C GLU A 39 -25.77 1.65 19.95
N TYR A 40 -24.85 1.90 20.90
CA TYR A 40 -23.94 0.87 21.45
C TYR A 40 -23.96 0.85 22.98
N LEU A 41 -24.06 -0.34 23.57
CA LEU A 41 -24.21 -0.61 25.02
C LEU A 41 -23.03 -1.44 25.56
N GLY A 42 -22.59 -1.13 26.79
CA GLY A 42 -21.58 -1.89 27.57
C GLY A 42 -22.02 -2.05 29.04
N THR A 43 -21.39 -2.97 29.80
CA THR A 43 -21.65 -3.14 31.26
C THR A 43 -20.45 -2.78 32.12
N GLU A 44 -20.75 -2.18 33.27
CA GLU A 44 -19.81 -1.74 34.31
C GLU A 44 -18.98 -2.91 34.90
N GLY A 45 -17.68 -2.70 35.12
CA GLY A 45 -16.82 -3.64 35.84
C GLY A 45 -16.92 -3.49 37.36
N SER A 46 -16.59 -4.52 38.13
CA SER A 46 -16.60 -4.47 39.59
C SER A 46 -15.40 -3.70 40.15
N GLY A 47 -15.65 -2.60 40.87
CA GLY A 47 -14.63 -1.70 41.44
C GLY A 47 -14.73 -0.26 40.91
N SER A 48 -13.76 0.60 41.20
CA SER A 48 -13.71 2.00 40.71
C SER A 48 -13.37 2.15 39.22
N LEU A 49 -13.24 1.05 38.48
CA LEU A 49 -13.00 1.03 37.04
C LEU A 49 -14.34 1.00 36.27
N LYS A 50 -14.82 2.17 35.86
CA LYS A 50 -15.91 2.29 34.89
C LYS A 50 -15.34 2.20 33.48
N ASN A 51 -15.43 1.01 32.88
CA ASN A 51 -15.07 0.82 31.47
C ASN A 51 -16.35 0.79 30.63
N THR A 52 -16.65 1.90 29.95
CA THR A 52 -17.91 2.06 29.19
C THR A 52 -17.84 1.48 27.76
N PHE A 53 -16.68 0.99 27.31
CA PHE A 53 -16.45 0.77 25.88
C PHE A 53 -16.50 -0.68 25.38
N LEU A 54 -16.53 -1.68 26.25
CA LEU A 54 -16.25 -3.05 25.81
C LEU A 54 -17.06 -4.08 26.58
N ASN A 55 -18.00 -4.75 25.90
CA ASN A 55 -18.53 -6.02 26.37
C ASN A 55 -18.58 -7.04 25.23
N GLY A 56 -17.66 -8.00 25.26
CA GLY A 56 -17.96 -9.35 24.77
C GLY A 56 -17.06 -9.94 23.69
N ASN A 57 -16.53 -9.21 22.71
CA ASN A 57 -15.58 -9.75 21.74
C ASN A 57 -14.77 -8.65 21.03
N TYR A 58 -13.47 -8.88 20.86
CA TYR A 58 -12.54 -8.00 20.16
C TYR A 58 -12.97 -7.75 18.72
N PHE A 59 -12.84 -6.52 18.22
CA PHE A 59 -12.85 -6.28 16.78
C PHE A 59 -11.55 -5.63 16.30
N LYS A 60 -11.08 -6.12 15.13
CA LYS A 60 -9.95 -5.61 14.38
C LYS A 60 -10.41 -4.38 13.60
N ILE A 61 -9.82 -3.23 13.89
CA ILE A 61 -10.02 -2.02 13.09
C ILE A 61 -9.41 -2.28 11.71
N LYS A 62 -10.27 -2.37 10.71
CA LYS A 62 -9.89 -2.51 9.31
C LYS A 62 -10.05 -1.14 8.67
N TYR A 63 -8.95 -0.43 8.43
CA TYR A 63 -8.96 0.68 7.50
C TYR A 63 -9.62 0.19 6.20
N PHE A 64 -10.54 0.97 5.64
CA PHE A 64 -11.12 0.65 4.35
C PHE A 64 -10.05 0.92 3.29
N GLU A 65 -9.14 -0.03 3.16
CA GLU A 65 -8.12 -0.01 2.14
C GLU A 65 -8.62 -0.73 0.91
N GLN A 66 -8.10 -0.30 -0.24
CA GLN A 66 -8.40 -0.91 -1.51
C GLN A 66 -7.97 -2.38 -1.46
N PRO A 67 -8.71 -3.30 -2.10
CA PRO A 67 -8.44 -4.73 -1.97
C PRO A 67 -7.00 -5.13 -2.31
N TRP A 68 -6.34 -4.42 -3.24
CA TRP A 68 -4.94 -4.68 -3.60
C TRP A 68 -3.94 -4.20 -2.55
N ILE A 69 -4.28 -3.18 -1.75
CA ILE A 69 -3.48 -2.77 -0.58
C ILE A 69 -3.60 -3.82 0.51
N VAL A 70 -4.79 -4.38 0.73
CA VAL A 70 -4.98 -5.49 1.66
C VAL A 70 -4.09 -6.68 1.27
N LYS A 71 -4.03 -7.02 -0.03
CA LYS A 71 -3.09 -8.05 -0.54
C LYS A 71 -1.62 -7.69 -0.31
N ALA A 72 -1.25 -6.44 -0.52
CA ALA A 72 0.12 -6.02 -0.25
C ALA A 72 0.48 -6.08 1.24
N ARG A 73 -0.48 -5.82 2.14
CA ARG A 73 -0.28 -5.95 3.60
C ARG A 73 -0.16 -7.39 4.04
N GLU A 74 -0.92 -8.31 3.48
CA GLU A 74 -0.76 -9.75 3.74
C GLU A 74 0.69 -10.18 3.44
N GLU A 75 1.23 -9.78 2.28
CA GLU A 75 2.62 -10.09 1.90
C GLU A 75 3.67 -9.36 2.75
N GLN A 76 3.35 -8.16 3.24
CA GLN A 76 4.18 -7.44 4.21
C GLN A 76 4.22 -8.17 5.56
N GLU A 77 3.07 -8.64 6.06
CA GLU A 77 2.94 -9.39 7.33
C GLU A 77 3.68 -10.73 7.27
N LEU A 78 3.69 -11.39 6.11
CA LEU A 78 4.50 -12.57 5.84
C LEU A 78 6.01 -12.29 5.81
N GLY A 79 6.42 -11.01 5.72
CA GLY A 79 7.83 -10.63 5.67
C GLY A 79 8.52 -11.05 4.37
N VAL A 80 7.80 -10.97 3.24
CA VAL A 80 8.34 -11.35 1.93
C VAL A 80 9.58 -10.52 1.58
N SER A 81 10.68 -11.21 1.30
CA SER A 81 11.94 -10.65 0.82
C SER A 81 12.62 -11.60 -0.16
N GLU A 82 13.58 -11.10 -0.93
CA GLU A 82 14.41 -11.94 -1.81
C GLU A 82 15.12 -13.05 -1.03
N ALA A 83 15.56 -12.76 0.19
CA ALA A 83 16.26 -13.70 1.05
C ALA A 83 15.35 -14.82 1.58
N THR A 84 14.06 -14.54 1.79
CA THR A 84 13.13 -15.48 2.46
C THR A 84 12.12 -16.12 1.52
N HIS A 85 11.79 -15.47 0.41
CA HIS A 85 10.63 -15.81 -0.43
C HIS A 85 10.92 -15.71 -1.94
N CYS A 86 12.18 -15.93 -2.35
CA CYS A 86 12.60 -15.88 -3.75
C CYS A 86 11.72 -16.71 -4.70
N LYS A 87 11.38 -17.94 -4.29
CA LYS A 87 10.53 -18.85 -5.07
C LYS A 87 9.13 -18.25 -5.32
N LYS A 88 8.53 -17.65 -4.30
CA LYS A 88 7.24 -16.97 -4.41
C LYS A 88 7.31 -15.76 -5.34
N ILE A 89 8.37 -14.97 -5.25
CA ILE A 89 8.59 -13.83 -6.15
C ILE A 89 8.61 -14.29 -7.62
N ILE A 90 9.30 -15.40 -7.91
CA ILE A 90 9.41 -15.95 -9.28
C ILE A 90 8.10 -16.62 -9.73
N ASP A 91 7.61 -17.56 -8.94
CA ASP A 91 6.53 -18.45 -9.35
C ASP A 91 5.15 -17.79 -9.25
N GLU A 92 5.01 -16.72 -8.46
CA GLU A 92 3.74 -16.01 -8.28
C GLU A 92 3.81 -14.58 -8.84
N TYR A 93 4.72 -13.74 -8.35
CA TYR A 93 4.71 -12.33 -8.74
C TYR A 93 5.11 -12.16 -10.19
N HIS A 94 6.21 -12.79 -10.62
CA HIS A 94 6.62 -12.71 -12.02
C HIS A 94 5.71 -13.47 -12.97
N ALA A 95 4.96 -14.47 -12.47
CA ALA A 95 4.06 -15.28 -13.29
C ALA A 95 2.90 -14.49 -13.89
N VAL A 96 2.46 -13.40 -13.24
CA VAL A 96 1.38 -12.53 -13.75
C VAL A 96 1.82 -11.69 -14.95
N ASN A 97 3.13 -11.43 -15.10
CA ASN A 97 3.62 -10.68 -16.25
C ASN A 97 3.31 -11.46 -17.52
N ARG A 98 2.87 -10.77 -18.57
CA ARG A 98 2.53 -11.45 -19.82
C ARG A 98 3.76 -12.00 -20.51
N GLN A 99 4.84 -11.22 -20.49
CA GLN A 99 6.10 -11.50 -21.18
C GLN A 99 7.28 -11.02 -20.32
N ASN A 100 8.49 -11.44 -20.70
CA ASN A 100 9.74 -11.11 -19.99
C ASN A 100 9.69 -11.47 -18.50
N LYS A 101 9.01 -12.57 -18.15
CA LYS A 101 8.89 -13.09 -16.78
C LYS A 101 10.29 -13.33 -16.21
N PRO A 102 10.75 -12.52 -15.25
CA PRO A 102 12.07 -12.73 -14.67
C PRO A 102 12.12 -14.09 -13.98
N THR A 103 13.24 -14.80 -14.16
CA THR A 103 13.46 -16.13 -13.58
C THR A 103 14.31 -16.09 -12.32
N ALA A 104 14.61 -14.89 -11.82
CA ALA A 104 15.40 -14.64 -10.63
C ALA A 104 14.72 -13.55 -9.80
N CYS A 105 14.72 -13.70 -8.48
CA CYS A 105 14.20 -12.70 -7.56
C CYS A 105 15.23 -11.60 -7.21
N ALA A 106 16.52 -11.86 -7.44
CA ALA A 106 17.63 -10.98 -7.07
C ALA A 106 18.67 -10.86 -8.20
N ASN A 107 19.34 -9.70 -8.26
CA ASN A 107 20.65 -9.50 -8.89
C ASN A 107 20.80 -9.78 -10.40
N THR A 108 19.94 -9.20 -11.25
CA THR A 108 20.16 -9.06 -12.71
C THR A 108 19.53 -7.77 -13.26
N ASP A 109 19.90 -7.35 -14.48
CA ASP A 109 19.31 -6.19 -15.19
C ASP A 109 17.79 -6.30 -15.40
N ASN A 110 17.18 -7.46 -15.14
CA ASN A 110 15.78 -7.75 -15.37
C ASN A 110 15.07 -8.40 -14.17
N SER A 111 15.63 -8.39 -12.95
CA SER A 111 15.01 -9.00 -11.75
C SER A 111 14.25 -7.99 -10.87
N SER A 112 13.99 -6.77 -11.34
CA SER A 112 13.20 -5.80 -10.59
C SER A 112 11.74 -6.28 -10.48
N TRP A 113 11.28 -6.58 -9.27
CA TRP A 113 9.97 -7.21 -9.06
C TRP A 113 8.90 -6.28 -8.47
N CYS A 114 9.17 -4.97 -8.36
CA CYS A 114 8.19 -3.98 -7.89
C CYS A 114 6.91 -3.96 -8.75
N ALA A 115 7.05 -3.93 -10.08
CA ALA A 115 5.94 -3.93 -11.02
C ALA A 115 5.20 -5.29 -11.06
N SER A 116 5.95 -6.39 -10.95
CA SER A 116 5.38 -7.73 -10.83
C SER A 116 4.53 -7.89 -9.57
N PHE A 117 5.01 -7.35 -8.45
CA PHE A 117 4.28 -7.33 -7.19
C PHE A 117 2.98 -6.52 -7.29
N VAL A 118 3.03 -5.28 -7.81
CA VAL A 118 1.81 -4.46 -7.99
C VAL A 118 0.81 -5.15 -8.92
N GLY A 119 1.28 -5.72 -10.03
CA GLY A 119 0.44 -6.50 -10.94
C GLY A 119 -0.19 -7.72 -10.27
N TRP A 120 0.56 -8.40 -9.42
CA TRP A 120 0.07 -9.54 -8.65
C TRP A 120 -0.97 -9.12 -7.62
N CYS A 121 -0.76 -8.02 -6.88
CA CYS A 121 -1.73 -7.48 -5.93
C CYS A 121 -3.05 -7.15 -6.63
N LEU A 122 -3.01 -6.46 -7.78
CA LEU A 122 -4.20 -6.13 -8.56
C LEU A 122 -4.93 -7.38 -9.07
N THR A 123 -4.19 -8.31 -9.68
CA THR A 123 -4.76 -9.55 -10.24
C THR A 123 -5.42 -10.41 -9.16
N ASN A 124 -4.76 -10.56 -8.00
CA ASN A 124 -5.29 -11.32 -6.86
C ASN A 124 -6.41 -10.59 -6.11
N SER A 125 -6.65 -9.33 -6.46
CA SER A 125 -7.78 -8.54 -6.01
C SER A 125 -8.87 -8.41 -7.08
N ARG A 126 -8.76 -9.14 -8.20
CA ARG A 126 -9.69 -9.12 -9.34
C ARG A 126 -9.78 -7.77 -10.05
N PHE A 127 -8.66 -7.05 -10.10
CA PHE A 127 -8.50 -5.84 -10.90
C PHE A 127 -7.56 -6.08 -12.08
N SER A 128 -7.88 -5.44 -13.20
CA SER A 128 -7.00 -5.31 -14.35
C SER A 128 -5.70 -4.59 -13.98
N ALA A 129 -4.60 -5.03 -14.59
CA ALA A 129 -3.27 -4.49 -14.36
C ALA A 129 -2.49 -4.35 -15.67
N GLN A 130 -1.38 -3.60 -15.62
CA GLN A 130 -0.50 -3.44 -16.77
C GLN A 130 0.21 -4.75 -17.16
N LEU A 131 0.50 -5.61 -16.18
CA LEU A 131 1.09 -6.95 -16.34
C LEU A 131 2.43 -6.94 -17.12
N ASP A 132 3.22 -5.89 -16.93
CA ASP A 132 4.56 -5.71 -17.49
C ASP A 132 5.59 -5.63 -16.35
N PRO A 133 6.79 -6.22 -16.49
CA PRO A 133 7.81 -6.15 -15.43
C PRO A 133 8.45 -4.75 -15.30
N GLY A 134 8.26 -3.84 -16.26
CA GLY A 134 8.78 -2.48 -16.22
C GLY A 134 7.90 -1.53 -15.41
N ALA A 135 8.46 -0.92 -14.37
CA ALA A 135 7.75 0.06 -13.54
C ALA A 135 7.20 1.24 -14.35
N TYR A 136 7.95 1.74 -15.33
CA TYR A 136 7.53 2.86 -16.16
C TYR A 136 6.21 2.59 -16.89
N SER A 137 5.96 1.35 -17.33
CA SER A 137 4.72 0.96 -18.01
C SER A 137 3.47 1.20 -17.14
N TYR A 138 3.57 1.11 -15.80
CA TYR A 138 2.45 1.36 -14.88
C TYR A 138 2.05 2.84 -14.80
N GLY A 139 2.75 3.74 -15.49
CA GLY A 139 2.40 5.15 -15.57
C GLY A 139 1.60 5.55 -16.80
N HIS A 140 1.18 4.58 -17.61
CA HIS A 140 0.55 4.83 -18.91
C HIS A 140 -0.71 4.00 -19.08
N GLU A 141 -1.76 4.65 -19.59
CA GLU A 141 -3.09 4.05 -19.75
C GLU A 141 -3.16 3.06 -20.93
N LYS A 142 -2.46 3.39 -22.03
CA LYS A 142 -2.55 2.69 -23.33
C LYS A 142 -1.20 2.25 -23.90
N THR A 143 -0.14 2.34 -23.12
CA THR A 143 1.22 2.15 -23.62
C THR A 143 2.05 1.35 -22.66
N ARG A 144 2.85 0.42 -23.19
CA ARG A 144 3.89 -0.30 -22.45
C ARG A 144 5.25 0.10 -22.98
N TYR A 145 6.26 0.04 -22.12
CA TYR A 145 7.64 0.33 -22.47
C TYR A 145 8.49 -0.88 -22.17
N ARG A 146 9.06 -1.45 -23.24
CA ARG A 146 9.73 -2.74 -23.16
C ARG A 146 11.25 -2.55 -23.15
N ALA A 147 11.90 -2.97 -22.07
CA ALA A 147 13.36 -3.07 -22.06
C ALA A 147 13.83 -4.13 -23.06
N GLY A 148 14.71 -3.76 -23.99
CA GLY A 148 15.34 -4.68 -24.94
C GLY A 148 14.49 -5.03 -26.18
N PHE A 149 13.32 -4.39 -26.37
CA PHE A 149 12.58 -4.54 -27.61
C PHE A 149 13.34 -3.92 -28.78
N LYS A 150 13.28 -4.63 -29.91
CA LYS A 150 13.77 -4.18 -31.20
C LYS A 150 12.60 -4.20 -32.15
N LYS A 151 12.24 -3.07 -32.75
CA LYS A 151 11.19 -3.04 -33.78
C LYS A 151 11.69 -3.74 -35.05
N ASN A 152 12.98 -3.58 -35.33
CA ASN A 152 13.71 -4.27 -36.39
C ASN A 152 14.98 -4.94 -35.83
N PRO A 153 15.48 -6.04 -36.43
CA PRO A 153 16.67 -6.76 -35.96
C PRO A 153 17.92 -5.89 -35.69
N THR A 154 18.03 -4.77 -36.42
CA THR A 154 19.15 -3.81 -36.37
C THR A 154 19.02 -2.74 -35.28
N ASP A 155 17.86 -2.60 -34.64
CA ASP A 155 17.65 -1.56 -33.64
C ASP A 155 18.56 -1.78 -32.42
N LYS A 156 19.03 -0.68 -31.82
CA LYS A 156 19.67 -0.72 -30.49
C LYS A 156 18.60 -1.16 -29.48
N LYS A 157 19.00 -2.01 -28.52
CA LYS A 157 18.15 -2.34 -27.37
C LYS A 157 17.73 -1.03 -26.70
N GLY A 158 16.43 -0.78 -26.62
CA GLY A 158 15.89 0.45 -26.06
C GLY A 158 14.48 0.21 -25.51
N LEU A 159 13.94 1.22 -24.82
CA LEU A 159 12.54 1.24 -24.40
C LEU A 159 11.68 1.50 -25.64
N ALA A 160 11.20 0.43 -26.27
CA ALA A 160 10.25 0.62 -27.37
C ALA A 160 8.84 0.77 -26.82
N LYS A 161 8.16 1.77 -27.35
CA LYS A 161 6.74 2.04 -27.12
C LYS A 161 5.92 0.95 -27.81
N GLU A 162 5.13 0.22 -27.05
CA GLU A 162 4.08 -0.63 -27.58
C GLU A 162 2.73 -0.02 -27.19
N GLU A 163 1.95 0.36 -28.20
CA GLU A 163 0.55 0.74 -28.01
C GLU A 163 -0.33 -0.50 -28.15
N PHE A 164 -1.42 -0.56 -27.42
CA PHE A 164 -2.35 -1.67 -27.45
C PHE A 164 -3.80 -1.17 -27.49
N ASP A 165 -4.65 -1.88 -28.22
CA ASP A 165 -6.10 -1.63 -28.32
C ASP A 165 -6.91 -2.40 -27.25
N GLU A 166 -6.22 -3.02 -26.28
CA GLU A 166 -6.87 -3.66 -25.14
C GLU A 166 -7.59 -2.64 -24.24
N PRO A 167 -8.61 -3.04 -23.46
CA PRO A 167 -9.22 -2.18 -22.46
C PRO A 167 -8.16 -1.52 -21.57
N ILE A 168 -8.31 -0.21 -21.36
CA ILE A 168 -7.44 0.56 -20.49
C ILE A 168 -7.49 -0.02 -19.09
N TRP A 169 -6.34 -0.49 -18.59
CA TRP A 169 -6.24 -1.12 -17.27
C TRP A 169 -6.44 -0.12 -16.13
N GLY A 170 -5.98 1.12 -16.31
CA GLY A 170 -6.00 2.15 -15.30
C GLY A 170 -6.07 3.55 -15.87
N LYS A 171 -6.58 4.49 -15.07
CA LYS A 171 -6.76 5.90 -15.41
C LYS A 171 -5.84 6.78 -14.58
N LEU A 172 -5.20 7.75 -15.24
CA LEU A 172 -4.34 8.75 -14.60
C LEU A 172 -5.14 9.68 -13.69
N ILE A 173 -4.56 9.96 -12.53
CA ILE A 173 -5.05 10.94 -11.58
C ILE A 173 -4.49 12.31 -11.96
N SER A 174 -5.38 13.30 -12.03
CA SER A 174 -5.00 14.67 -12.39
C SER A 174 -3.89 15.22 -11.49
N GLY A 175 -2.89 15.85 -12.10
CA GLY A 175 -1.73 16.39 -11.40
C GLY A 175 -0.85 15.34 -10.71
N ASN A 176 -1.05 14.04 -10.99
CA ASN A 176 -0.33 12.94 -10.34
C ASN A 176 -0.39 13.04 -8.81
N GLN A 177 -1.53 13.42 -8.24
CA GLN A 177 -1.68 13.52 -6.79
C GLN A 177 -1.70 12.11 -6.17
N PRO A 178 -1.00 11.87 -5.05
CA PRO A 178 -0.98 10.57 -4.42
C PRO A 178 -2.25 10.41 -3.58
N LEU A 179 -3.11 9.50 -4.01
CA LEU A 179 -4.37 9.18 -3.34
C LEU A 179 -4.24 7.82 -2.63
N LEU A 180 -5.06 7.55 -1.62
CA LEU A 180 -4.97 6.32 -0.83
C LEU A 180 -5.20 5.09 -1.71
N GLY A 181 -4.16 4.26 -1.86
CA GLY A 181 -4.18 3.06 -2.68
C GLY A 181 -3.82 3.27 -4.14
N SER A 182 -3.62 4.51 -4.57
CA SER A 182 -3.21 4.79 -5.96
C SER A 182 -1.86 4.16 -6.31
N ILE A 183 -1.75 3.61 -7.52
CA ILE A 183 -0.50 3.07 -8.07
C ILE A 183 0.36 4.24 -8.54
N CYS A 184 1.55 4.36 -8.00
CA CYS A 184 2.45 5.48 -8.22
C CYS A 184 3.74 5.01 -8.88
N VAL A 185 4.12 5.61 -10.01
CA VAL A 185 5.45 5.41 -10.60
C VAL A 185 6.40 6.46 -10.05
N LEU A 186 7.50 5.97 -9.48
CA LEU A 186 8.43 6.67 -8.61
C LEU A 186 9.84 6.63 -9.21
N LEU A 187 10.74 7.45 -8.66
CA LEU A 187 12.16 7.48 -9.04
C LEU A 187 12.36 7.62 -10.57
N ASN A 188 11.67 8.60 -11.19
CA ASN A 188 11.73 8.84 -12.64
C ASN A 188 11.44 7.62 -13.53
N GLY A 189 10.51 6.74 -13.12
CA GLY A 189 10.12 5.59 -13.94
C GLY A 189 10.78 4.26 -13.54
N HIS A 190 11.68 4.29 -12.56
CA HIS A 190 12.44 3.11 -12.15
C HIS A 190 11.78 2.27 -11.05
N HIS A 191 10.71 2.78 -10.42
CA HIS A 191 10.03 2.07 -9.36
C HIS A 191 8.51 2.28 -9.41
N VAL A 192 7.74 1.31 -8.94
CA VAL A 192 6.29 1.44 -8.81
C VAL A 192 5.86 0.86 -7.47
N SER A 193 5.00 1.60 -6.77
CA SER A 193 4.53 1.27 -5.42
C SER A 193 3.15 1.90 -5.23
N MET A 194 2.48 1.64 -4.10
CA MET A 194 1.11 2.12 -3.87
C MET A 194 1.08 3.06 -2.68
N ALA A 195 0.47 4.24 -2.80
CA ALA A 195 0.42 5.22 -1.72
C ALA A 195 -0.48 4.72 -0.57
N VAL A 196 0.01 4.79 0.67
CA VAL A 196 -0.70 4.25 1.85
C VAL A 196 -0.79 5.23 3.03
N GLY A 197 -0.12 6.37 2.95
CA GLY A 197 -0.25 7.42 3.94
C GLY A 197 0.73 8.57 3.73
N LYS A 198 0.69 9.54 4.65
CA LYS A 198 1.54 10.73 4.67
C LYS A 198 2.07 11.02 6.08
N SER A 199 3.15 11.79 6.20
CA SER A 199 3.60 12.32 7.50
C SER A 199 2.58 13.32 8.06
N ASN A 200 2.67 13.61 9.36
CA ASN A 200 1.76 14.57 10.01
C ASN A 200 1.78 15.97 9.35
N ASP A 201 2.95 16.40 8.87
CA ASP A 201 3.09 17.68 8.14
C ASP A 201 2.74 17.58 6.64
N GLY A 202 2.34 16.40 6.17
CA GLY A 202 1.98 16.11 4.79
C GLY A 202 3.14 16.14 3.78
N LYS A 203 4.38 16.40 4.21
CA LYS A 203 5.53 16.56 3.29
C LYS A 203 6.08 15.24 2.79
N THR A 204 5.93 14.17 3.56
CA THR A 204 6.40 12.83 3.21
C THR A 204 5.22 11.96 2.86
N ILE A 205 5.32 11.24 1.74
CA ILE A 205 4.35 10.23 1.34
C ILE A 205 4.96 8.85 1.52
N TYR A 206 4.15 7.93 2.05
CA TYR A 206 4.52 6.55 2.33
C TYR A 206 3.88 5.63 1.31
N TYR A 207 4.68 4.69 0.81
CA TYR A 207 4.28 3.77 -0.24
C TYR A 207 4.55 2.32 0.15
N LEU A 208 3.53 1.47 -0.02
CA LEU A 208 3.61 0.02 0.17
C LEU A 208 3.82 -0.66 -1.17
N GLY A 209 4.87 -1.47 -1.26
CA GLY A 209 5.27 -2.08 -2.52
C GLY A 209 6.37 -3.12 -2.34
N GLY A 210 6.65 -3.83 -3.43
CA GLY A 210 7.68 -4.85 -3.52
C GLY A 210 9.01 -4.29 -4.00
N ASN A 211 10.09 -5.05 -3.74
CA ASN A 211 11.46 -4.71 -4.08
C ASN A 211 11.98 -3.40 -3.47
N GLN A 212 11.44 -2.97 -2.33
CA GLN A 212 11.86 -1.77 -1.62
C GLN A 212 12.89 -2.18 -0.57
N GLY A 213 14.17 -2.13 -0.94
CA GLY A 213 15.22 -2.78 -0.15
C GLY A 213 15.06 -4.30 -0.15
N ASN A 214 14.79 -4.86 -1.33
CA ASN A 214 14.70 -6.30 -1.61
C ASN A 214 13.60 -7.03 -0.81
N LYS A 215 12.53 -6.31 -0.44
CA LYS A 215 11.39 -6.84 0.33
C LYS A 215 10.09 -6.09 0.05
N VAL A 216 8.98 -6.68 0.53
CA VAL A 216 7.69 -6.01 0.66
C VAL A 216 7.69 -5.21 1.95
N CYS A 217 7.64 -3.88 1.85
CA CYS A 217 7.57 -3.02 3.02
C CYS A 217 6.94 -1.67 2.67
N VAL A 218 6.83 -0.80 3.67
CA VAL A 218 6.53 0.62 3.44
C VAL A 218 7.85 1.39 3.33
N GLY A 219 7.95 2.26 2.32
CA GLY A 219 9.08 3.14 2.08
C GLY A 219 8.64 4.54 1.66
N THR A 220 9.61 5.44 1.49
CA THR A 220 9.39 6.83 1.06
C THR A 220 10.23 7.12 -0.18
N PHE A 221 9.72 7.98 -1.06
CA PHE A 221 10.38 8.34 -2.32
C PHE A 221 10.17 9.82 -2.62
N GLY A 222 11.21 10.48 -3.12
CA GLY A 222 11.18 11.93 -3.35
C GLY A 222 10.53 12.37 -4.65
N GLN A 223 10.38 11.49 -5.64
CA GLN A 223 9.87 11.84 -6.97
C GLN A 223 8.79 10.85 -7.43
N ARG A 224 7.69 11.40 -7.94
CA ARG A 224 6.55 10.69 -8.53
C ARG A 224 6.27 11.26 -9.91
N THR A 225 6.12 10.38 -10.90
CA THR A 225 5.96 10.73 -12.31
C THR A 225 4.55 10.52 -12.82
N SER A 226 3.82 9.58 -12.21
CA SER A 226 2.43 9.29 -12.54
C SER A 226 1.72 8.68 -11.34
N THR A 227 0.40 8.77 -11.36
CA THR A 227 -0.47 8.19 -10.33
C THR A 227 -1.74 7.68 -11.00
N ILE A 228 -2.11 6.42 -10.74
CA ILE A 228 -3.15 5.70 -11.47
C ILE A 228 -4.07 4.93 -10.51
N TYR A 229 -5.35 4.83 -10.87
CA TYR A 229 -6.26 3.80 -10.35
C TYR A 229 -6.67 2.81 -11.44
N PRO A 230 -6.96 1.54 -11.11
CA PRO A 230 -7.61 0.62 -12.03
C PRO A 230 -8.95 1.18 -12.49
N THR A 231 -9.30 1.04 -13.78
CA THR A 231 -10.55 1.57 -14.35
C THR A 231 -11.80 0.91 -13.75
N GLU A 232 -11.67 -0.33 -13.30
CA GLU A 232 -12.73 -1.10 -12.63
C GLU A 232 -12.98 -0.65 -11.18
N TYR A 233 -12.09 0.16 -10.61
CA TYR A 233 -12.26 0.65 -9.25
C TYR A 233 -13.11 1.91 -9.21
N THR A 234 -14.23 1.84 -8.50
CA THR A 234 -15.01 3.03 -8.17
C THR A 234 -14.39 3.70 -6.95
N LYS A 235 -13.65 4.79 -7.20
CA LYS A 235 -13.04 5.62 -6.16
C LYS A 235 -14.11 6.18 -5.23
N LYS A 236 -13.84 6.14 -3.93
CA LYS A 236 -14.63 6.76 -2.87
C LYS A 236 -14.05 8.13 -2.51
N ASP A 237 -14.85 8.98 -1.87
CA ASP A 237 -14.38 10.31 -1.41
C ASP A 237 -13.26 10.18 -0.37
N ALA A 238 -13.35 9.18 0.52
CA ALA A 238 -12.31 8.88 1.50
C ALA A 238 -10.95 8.52 0.89
N ASP A 239 -10.90 8.12 -0.39
CA ASP A 239 -9.63 7.79 -1.05
C ASP A 239 -8.81 9.04 -1.42
N ASP A 240 -9.45 10.22 -1.44
CA ASP A 240 -8.78 11.48 -1.80
C ASP A 240 -7.80 11.96 -0.73
N GLU A 241 -7.92 11.42 0.49
CA GLU A 241 -7.05 11.76 1.60
C GLU A 241 -6.16 10.60 2.01
N LEU A 242 -4.85 10.85 2.02
CA LEU A 242 -3.90 9.93 2.63
C LEU A 242 -3.98 10.04 4.16
N PRO A 243 -4.13 8.92 4.88
CA PRO A 243 -4.09 8.92 6.35
C PRO A 243 -2.67 9.22 6.84
N ILE A 244 -2.55 9.65 8.10
CA ILE A 244 -1.24 9.84 8.74
C ILE A 244 -0.58 8.47 8.96
N TYR A 245 0.63 8.30 8.43
CA TYR A 245 1.42 7.08 8.58
C TYR A 245 2.44 7.27 9.70
N TYR A 246 2.12 6.78 10.89
CA TYR A 246 3.00 6.90 12.05
C TYR A 246 4.18 5.93 11.96
N THR A 247 5.39 6.47 11.81
CA THR A 247 6.61 5.67 11.94
C THR A 247 7.08 5.64 13.40
N LYS A 248 7.78 4.58 13.82
CA LYS A 248 8.38 4.46 15.17
C LYS A 248 9.30 5.64 15.56
N ASN A 249 9.75 6.45 14.60
CA ASN A 249 10.75 7.49 14.78
C ASN A 249 10.22 8.93 14.58
N GLU A 250 8.95 9.11 14.18
CA GLU A 250 8.36 10.44 14.16
C GLU A 250 8.07 10.87 15.59
N LYS A 251 8.83 11.86 16.07
CA LYS A 251 8.43 12.61 17.24
C LYS A 251 7.09 13.27 16.92
N LEU A 252 6.05 12.90 17.65
CA LEU A 252 4.82 13.69 17.72
C LEU A 252 5.28 15.10 18.13
N SER A 253 5.11 16.07 17.24
CA SER A 253 5.35 17.48 17.57
C SER A 253 4.36 17.85 18.68
N ASN A 254 4.92 18.29 19.81
CA ASN A 254 4.19 18.79 20.98
C ASN A 254 3.17 19.86 20.60
#